data_AF-A0A1Q3TDU4-F1
#
_entry.id   AF-A0A1Q3TDU4-F1
#
_cell.length_a   1.000
_cell.length_b   1.000
_cell.length_c   1.000
_cell.angle_alpha   90.00
_cell.angle_beta   90.00
_cell.angle_gamma   90.00
#
_symmetry.space_group_name_H-M   'P 1'
#
loop_
_entity.id
_entity.type
_entity.pdbx_description
1 polymer ?
#
loop_
_entity_poly.entity_id
_entity_poly.type
_entity_poly.pdbx_seq_one_letter_code
_entity_poly.pdbx_strand_id
1 'polypeptide(L)'
;MHFITPKHHWNYFLAIEEDLKRMSRYIEFCEDNLGTYSIELAHILLSASSEIDVVLKQLCKLLAPGGDYDNIDDYRQTVRKYAPNFSEEKVQIPRLGLSYCPWENWKDDRNPGWWKSYNKVKHERNLHYAKANLQNTINAVSALLIAVVYYYKYAFAAERGRDVSFRDTTRQLESSLDTFMFLQADYYYQRLIM
;
A
#
# COMPACT_ATOMS: atom_id res chain seq x y z
N MET A 1 15.17 0.98 20.94
CA MET A 1 15.77 1.97 20.02
C MET A 1 14.63 2.82 19.51
N HIS A 2 14.74 4.14 19.61
CA HIS A 2 13.66 5.09 19.32
C HIS A 2 13.99 5.85 18.03
N PHE A 3 13.12 5.76 17.03
CA PHE A 3 13.20 6.56 15.80
C PHE A 3 12.42 7.85 15.99
N ILE A 4 12.91 8.95 15.41
CA ILE A 4 12.26 10.26 15.52
C ILE A 4 11.29 10.52 14.36
N THR A 5 11.36 9.74 13.28
CA THR A 5 10.43 9.83 12.15
C THR A 5 8.98 9.76 12.65
N PRO A 6 8.16 10.80 12.44
CA PRO A 6 6.75 10.75 12.79
C PRO A 6 6.01 9.66 12.02
N LYS A 7 5.19 8.86 12.70
CA LYS A 7 4.49 7.70 12.11
C LYS A 7 3.17 8.07 11.41
N HIS A 8 3.03 9.27 10.86
CA HIS A 8 1.75 9.76 10.31
C HIS A 8 1.21 8.89 9.17
N HIS A 9 2.06 8.53 8.20
CA HIS A 9 1.66 7.65 7.09
C HIS A 9 1.22 6.25 7.55
N TRP A 10 1.79 5.76 8.65
CA TRP A 10 1.37 4.49 9.23
C TRP A 10 0.01 4.60 9.90
N ASN A 11 -0.23 5.67 10.66
CA ASN A 11 -1.53 5.93 11.27
C ASN A 11 -2.64 6.14 10.21
N TYR A 12 -2.32 6.81 9.10
CA TYR A 12 -3.24 6.92 7.94
C TYR A 12 -3.55 5.56 7.34
N PHE A 13 -2.52 4.73 7.10
CA PHE A 13 -2.71 3.36 6.62
C PHE A 13 -3.61 2.56 7.58
N LEU A 14 -3.37 2.58 8.89
CA LEU A 14 -4.17 1.84 9.88
C LEU A 14 -5.65 2.27 9.86
N ALA A 15 -5.92 3.57 9.73
CA ALA A 15 -7.30 4.07 9.64
C ALA A 15 -8.00 3.57 8.36
N ILE A 16 -7.32 3.66 7.21
CA ILE A 16 -7.84 3.19 5.92
C ILE A 16 -8.04 1.67 5.91
N GLU A 17 -7.12 0.92 6.51
CA GLU A 17 -7.22 -0.53 6.65
C GLU A 17 -8.43 -0.92 7.50
N GLU A 18 -8.62 -0.26 8.64
CA GLU A 18 -9.76 -0.53 9.53
C GLU A 18 -11.10 -0.27 8.82
N ASP A 19 -11.19 0.76 7.98
CA ASP A 19 -12.38 1.01 7.17
C ASP A 19 -12.63 -0.11 6.15
N LEU A 20 -11.59 -0.60 5.47
CA LEU A 20 -11.72 -1.76 4.58
C LEU A 20 -12.09 -3.04 5.34
N LYS A 21 -11.52 -3.26 6.53
CA LYS A 21 -11.87 -4.39 7.41
C LYS A 21 -13.35 -4.35 7.83
N ARG A 22 -13.92 -3.15 8.05
CA ARG A 22 -15.36 -3.00 8.33
C ARG A 22 -16.22 -3.40 7.13
N MET A 23 -15.77 -3.12 5.91
CA MET A 23 -16.49 -3.54 4.69
C MET A 23 -16.66 -5.06 4.61
N SER A 24 -15.70 -5.84 5.14
CA SER A 24 -15.77 -7.31 5.15
C SER A 24 -16.92 -7.87 6.02
N ARG A 25 -17.63 -7.03 6.78
CA ARG A 25 -18.84 -7.44 7.53
C ARG A 25 -20.11 -7.38 6.69
N TYR A 26 -20.07 -6.66 5.57
CA TYR A 26 -21.23 -6.39 4.70
C TYR A 26 -21.05 -6.96 3.30
N ILE A 27 -19.81 -7.02 2.82
CA ILE A 27 -19.45 -7.56 1.52
C ILE A 27 -18.48 -8.71 1.78
N GLU A 28 -18.86 -9.93 1.41
CA GLU A 28 -17.94 -11.07 1.45
C GLU A 28 -16.84 -10.85 0.40
N PHE A 29 -15.55 -11.03 0.75
CA PHE A 29 -14.47 -10.78 -0.20
C PHE A 29 -14.23 -12.04 -1.03
N CYS A 30 -15.11 -12.27 -1.99
CA CYS A 30 -15.05 -13.36 -2.94
C CYS A 30 -15.16 -12.83 -4.38
N GLU A 31 -14.85 -13.67 -5.36
CA GLU A 31 -14.85 -13.31 -6.78
C GLU A 31 -16.16 -12.66 -7.23
N ASP A 32 -17.31 -13.23 -6.81
CA ASP A 32 -18.65 -12.73 -7.14
C ASP A 32 -18.88 -11.28 -6.69
N ASN A 33 -18.24 -10.87 -5.59
CA ASN A 33 -18.44 -9.56 -4.99
C ASN A 33 -17.34 -8.54 -5.35
N LEU A 34 -16.29 -8.94 -6.07
CA LEU A 34 -15.18 -8.04 -6.45
C LEU A 34 -15.64 -6.81 -7.24
N GLY A 35 -16.72 -6.94 -8.00
CA GLY A 35 -17.36 -5.85 -8.75
C GLY A 35 -18.24 -4.93 -7.90
N THR A 36 -18.53 -5.26 -6.64
CA THR A 36 -19.36 -4.45 -5.75
C THR A 36 -18.73 -3.08 -5.53
N TYR A 37 -19.50 -2.01 -5.74
CA TYR A 37 -19.06 -0.62 -5.56
C TYR A 37 -20.00 0.12 -4.61
N SER A 38 -19.45 1.09 -3.89
CA SER A 38 -20.21 1.90 -2.91
C SER A 38 -19.53 3.24 -2.64
N ILE A 39 -20.23 4.10 -1.90
CA ILE A 39 -19.70 5.40 -1.48
C ILE A 39 -18.48 5.17 -0.58
N GLU A 40 -18.59 4.21 0.35
CA GLU A 40 -17.50 3.85 1.25
C GLU A 40 -16.29 3.28 0.52
N LEU A 41 -16.50 2.40 -0.47
CA LEU A 41 -15.40 1.89 -1.30
C LEU A 41 -14.74 3.00 -2.12
N ALA A 42 -15.49 4.01 -2.56
CA ALA A 42 -14.95 5.20 -3.21
C ALA A 42 -14.10 6.04 -2.27
N HIS A 43 -14.55 6.26 -1.03
CA HIS A 43 -13.77 6.96 -0.01
C HIS A 43 -12.46 6.24 0.27
N ILE A 44 -12.50 4.93 0.53
CA ILE A 44 -11.30 4.13 0.80
C ILE A 44 -10.35 4.16 -0.41
N LEU A 45 -10.86 3.95 -1.64
CA LEU A 45 -10.05 3.98 -2.86
C LEU A 45 -9.34 5.32 -3.06
N LEU A 46 -10.07 6.43 -2.89
CA LEU A 46 -9.52 7.79 -3.08
C LEU A 46 -8.51 8.13 -1.99
N SER A 47 -8.79 7.80 -0.73
CA SER A 47 -7.89 8.04 0.40
C SER A 47 -6.60 7.24 0.27
N ALA A 48 -6.71 5.93 0.00
CA ALA A 48 -5.54 5.06 -0.15
C ALA A 48 -4.65 5.52 -1.32
N SER A 49 -5.24 5.79 -2.48
CA SER A 49 -4.48 6.18 -3.67
C SER A 49 -3.84 7.56 -3.54
N SER A 50 -4.49 8.50 -2.85
CA SER A 50 -3.91 9.83 -2.61
C SER A 50 -2.77 9.77 -1.60
N GLU A 51 -2.88 8.92 -0.57
CA GLU A 51 -1.79 8.71 0.39
C GLU A 51 -0.58 8.02 -0.27
N ILE A 52 -0.81 7.09 -1.19
CA ILE A 52 0.26 6.48 -2.00
C ILE A 52 1.08 7.53 -2.76
N ASP A 53 0.42 8.53 -3.35
CA ASP A 53 1.11 9.61 -4.07
C ASP A 53 2.09 10.36 -3.15
N VAL A 54 1.63 10.72 -1.95
CA VAL A 54 2.44 11.41 -0.94
C VAL A 54 3.61 10.54 -0.47
N VAL A 55 3.33 9.29 -0.12
CA VAL A 55 4.32 8.35 0.42
C VAL A 55 5.38 8.00 -0.61
N LEU A 56 4.99 7.70 -1.85
CA LEU A 56 5.93 7.37 -2.92
C LEU A 56 6.81 8.56 -3.30
N LYS A 57 6.25 9.78 -3.33
CA LYS A 57 7.05 11.00 -3.54
C LYS A 57 8.13 11.17 -2.48
N GLN A 58 7.80 10.94 -1.20
CA GLN A 58 8.79 10.99 -0.12
C GLN A 58 9.81 9.85 -0.18
N LEU A 59 9.36 8.62 -0.48
CA LEU A 59 10.25 7.48 -0.69
C LEU A 59 11.26 7.77 -1.82
N CYS A 60 10.81 8.30 -2.95
CA CYS A 60 11.71 8.65 -4.05
C CYS A 60 12.74 9.71 -3.65
N LYS A 61 12.36 10.71 -2.85
CA LYS A 61 13.31 11.70 -2.30
C LYS A 61 14.36 11.09 -1.38
N LEU A 62 14.03 10.03 -0.65
CA LEU A 62 15.00 9.27 0.16
C LEU A 62 15.92 8.42 -0.71
N LEU A 63 15.40 7.78 -1.74
CA LEU A 63 16.15 6.87 -2.63
C LEU A 63 17.10 7.62 -3.59
N ALA A 64 16.63 8.74 -4.12
CA ALA A 64 17.39 9.58 -5.05
C ALA A 64 17.15 11.07 -4.71
N PRO A 65 17.97 11.63 -3.80
CA PRO A 65 17.88 13.04 -3.42
C PRO A 65 18.10 13.98 -4.62
N GLY A 66 17.35 15.08 -4.66
CA GLY A 66 17.48 16.11 -5.70
C GLY A 66 16.73 15.83 -7.01
N GLY A 67 16.02 14.71 -7.12
CA GLY A 67 15.10 14.45 -8.23
C GLY A 67 13.72 15.10 -8.03
N ASP A 68 13.06 15.40 -9.14
CA ASP A 68 11.66 15.80 -9.20
C ASP A 68 10.79 14.56 -9.45
N TYR A 69 9.75 14.38 -8.63
CA TYR A 69 8.86 13.23 -8.67
C TYR A 69 7.42 13.72 -8.55
N ASP A 70 6.71 13.79 -9.66
CA ASP A 70 5.39 14.43 -9.74
C ASP A 70 4.28 13.47 -10.18
N ASN A 71 4.63 12.30 -10.69
CA ASN A 71 3.65 11.33 -11.15
C ASN A 71 4.10 9.88 -10.90
N ILE A 72 3.16 8.96 -11.13
CA ILE A 72 3.37 7.52 -10.90
C ILE A 72 4.47 6.90 -11.78
N ASP A 73 4.73 7.45 -12.97
CA ASP A 73 5.78 6.94 -13.84
C ASP A 73 7.17 7.32 -13.28
N ASP A 74 7.33 8.53 -12.73
CA ASP A 74 8.55 8.95 -12.02
C ASP A 74 8.82 8.05 -10.81
N TYR A 75 7.76 7.75 -10.05
CA TYR A 75 7.86 6.84 -8.90
C TYR A 75 8.25 5.44 -9.35
N ARG A 76 7.61 4.90 -10.39
CA ARG A 76 7.92 3.56 -10.95
C ARG A 76 9.38 3.46 -11.34
N GLN A 77 9.90 4.41 -12.11
CA GLN A 77 11.29 4.39 -12.58
C GLN A 77 12.29 4.41 -11.41
N THR A 78 12.04 5.29 -10.43
CA THR A 78 12.92 5.46 -9.27
C THR A 78 12.88 4.23 -8.37
N VAL A 79 11.69 3.78 -7.97
CA VAL A 79 11.52 2.62 -7.09
C VAL A 79 12.06 1.35 -7.75
N ARG A 80 11.83 1.13 -9.05
CA ARG A 80 12.39 -0.02 -9.77
C ARG A 80 13.92 -0.06 -9.73
N LYS A 81 14.58 1.10 -9.80
CA LYS A 81 16.03 1.21 -9.79
C LYS A 81 16.64 0.91 -8.42
N TYR A 82 16.05 1.45 -7.34
CA TYR A 82 16.66 1.40 -6.00
C TYR A 82 16.02 0.36 -5.06
N ALA A 83 14.81 -0.11 -5.37
CA ALA A 83 14.05 -1.08 -4.59
C ALA A 83 13.39 -2.12 -5.51
N PRO A 84 14.19 -2.94 -6.23
CA PRO A 84 13.69 -3.80 -7.32
C PRO A 84 12.60 -4.80 -6.89
N ASN A 85 12.65 -5.26 -5.63
CA ASN A 85 11.70 -6.22 -5.08
C ASN A 85 10.31 -5.62 -4.81
N PHE A 86 10.16 -4.29 -4.81
CA PHE A 86 8.92 -3.59 -4.47
C PHE A 86 7.72 -4.06 -5.29
N SER A 87 7.91 -4.26 -6.60
CA SER A 87 6.85 -4.69 -7.52
C SER A 87 6.44 -6.15 -7.37
N GLU A 88 7.22 -6.94 -6.61
CA GLU A 88 6.99 -8.37 -6.40
C GLU A 88 6.31 -8.66 -5.06
N GLU A 89 6.16 -7.63 -4.24
CA GLU A 89 5.59 -7.76 -2.90
C GLU A 89 4.15 -8.25 -2.95
N LYS A 90 3.87 -9.22 -2.07
CA LYS A 90 2.55 -9.81 -1.89
C LYS A 90 1.95 -9.34 -0.58
N VAL A 91 0.68 -8.95 -0.64
CA VAL A 91 -0.15 -8.72 0.54
C VAL A 91 -1.08 -9.90 0.73
N GLN A 92 -1.16 -10.40 1.95
CA GLN A 92 -2.05 -11.47 2.38
C GLN A 92 -3.18 -10.90 3.23
N ILE A 93 -4.39 -11.45 3.07
CA ILE A 93 -5.52 -11.25 3.97
C ILE A 93 -5.88 -12.64 4.54
N PRO A 94 -5.15 -13.14 5.56
CA PRO A 94 -5.21 -14.54 5.95
C PRO A 94 -6.61 -15.01 6.35
N ARG A 95 -7.38 -14.15 7.04
CA ARG A 95 -8.76 -14.45 7.46
C ARG A 95 -9.67 -14.82 6.27
N LEU A 96 -9.33 -14.37 5.07
CA LEU A 96 -10.13 -14.58 3.85
C LEU A 96 -9.39 -15.48 2.84
N GLY A 97 -8.17 -15.95 3.14
CA GLY A 97 -7.37 -16.76 2.24
C GLY A 97 -6.94 -16.05 0.95
N LEU A 98 -6.90 -14.71 0.94
CA LEU A 98 -6.63 -13.92 -0.26
C LEU A 98 -5.18 -13.42 -0.31
N SER A 99 -4.64 -13.32 -1.53
CA SER A 99 -3.32 -12.77 -1.81
C SER A 99 -3.35 -11.81 -3.00
N TYR A 100 -2.67 -10.66 -2.88
CA TYR A 100 -2.64 -9.60 -3.90
C TYR A 100 -1.21 -9.16 -4.20
N CYS A 101 -0.91 -8.90 -5.49
CA CYS A 101 0.36 -8.34 -5.97
C CYS A 101 0.11 -6.97 -6.62
N PRO A 102 -0.21 -5.92 -5.85
CA PRO A 102 -0.87 -4.73 -6.39
C PRO A 102 0.03 -3.87 -7.30
N TRP A 103 1.35 -4.11 -7.29
CA TRP A 103 2.35 -3.39 -8.08
C TRP A 103 2.94 -4.23 -9.23
N GLU A 104 2.44 -5.44 -9.49
CA GLU A 104 3.03 -6.37 -10.46
C GLU A 104 3.20 -5.78 -11.86
N ASN A 105 2.27 -4.90 -12.28
CA ASN A 105 2.28 -4.30 -13.61
C ASN A 105 3.50 -3.40 -13.86
N TRP A 106 4.18 -2.93 -12.80
CA TRP A 106 5.40 -2.13 -12.92
C TRP A 106 6.56 -2.93 -13.55
N LYS A 107 6.54 -4.27 -13.48
CA LYS A 107 7.53 -5.13 -14.15
C LYS A 107 7.50 -4.93 -15.67
N ASP A 108 6.30 -4.76 -16.20
CA ASP A 108 6.02 -4.56 -17.63
C ASP A 108 5.96 -3.08 -18.03
N ASP A 109 6.47 -2.18 -17.20
CA ASP A 109 6.44 -0.73 -17.44
C ASP A 109 5.01 -0.15 -17.58
N ARG A 110 4.03 -0.76 -16.89
CA ARG A 110 2.62 -0.35 -16.91
C ARG A 110 2.13 0.07 -15.54
N ASN A 111 1.31 1.13 -15.50
CA ASN A 111 0.63 1.52 -14.26
C ASN A 111 -0.50 0.56 -13.90
N PRO A 112 -0.70 0.26 -12.60
CA PRO A 112 -1.71 -0.69 -12.15
C PRO A 112 -3.14 -0.32 -12.55
N GLY A 113 -3.97 -1.35 -12.76
CA GLY A 113 -5.38 -1.16 -13.12
C GLY A 113 -6.16 -0.35 -12.08
N TRP A 114 -5.91 -0.58 -10.80
CA TRP A 114 -6.56 0.14 -9.70
C TRP A 114 -6.18 1.62 -9.68
N TRP A 115 -4.94 2.00 -10.04
CA TRP A 115 -4.52 3.41 -10.15
C TRP A 115 -5.25 4.13 -11.28
N LYS A 116 -5.37 3.47 -12.44
CA LYS A 116 -6.14 4.00 -13.58
C LYS A 116 -7.62 4.16 -13.22
N SER A 117 -8.17 3.21 -12.47
CA SER A 117 -9.55 3.26 -11.96
C SER A 117 -9.74 4.39 -10.95
N TYR A 118 -8.80 4.56 -10.01
CA TYR A 118 -8.77 5.69 -9.08
C TYR A 118 -8.81 7.04 -9.82
N ASN A 119 -7.93 7.26 -10.80
CA ASN A 119 -7.89 8.53 -11.55
C ASN A 119 -9.22 8.82 -12.24
N LYS A 120 -9.86 7.78 -12.81
CA LYS A 120 -11.20 7.89 -13.39
C LYS A 120 -12.27 8.25 -12.35
N VAL A 121 -12.26 7.63 -11.19
CA VAL A 121 -13.19 7.94 -10.08
C VAL A 121 -12.96 9.35 -9.52
N LYS A 122 -11.70 9.82 -9.50
CA LYS A 122 -11.32 11.15 -9.03
C LYS A 122 -11.82 12.27 -9.95
N HIS A 123 -11.66 12.10 -11.26
CA HIS A 123 -11.94 13.16 -12.24
C HIS A 123 -13.32 13.06 -12.90
N GLU A 124 -13.89 11.85 -13.02
CA GLU A 124 -15.09 11.57 -13.83
C GLU A 124 -16.06 10.61 -13.11
N ARG A 125 -16.23 10.78 -11.79
CA ARG A 125 -17.03 9.86 -10.95
C ARG A 125 -18.44 9.61 -11.50
N ASN A 126 -19.07 10.61 -12.11
CA ASN A 126 -20.39 10.50 -12.73
C ASN A 126 -20.45 9.39 -13.80
N LEU A 127 -19.35 9.11 -14.50
CA LEU A 127 -19.25 8.05 -15.52
C LEU A 127 -18.60 6.78 -14.98
N HIS A 128 -17.82 6.91 -13.92
CA HIS A 128 -16.85 5.90 -13.50
C HIS A 128 -17.01 5.45 -12.04
N TYR A 129 -18.13 5.76 -11.40
CA TYR A 129 -18.41 5.37 -10.02
C TYR A 129 -18.28 3.86 -9.77
N ALA A 130 -18.71 3.01 -10.71
CA ALA A 130 -18.57 1.55 -10.59
C ALA A 130 -17.11 1.05 -10.52
N LYS A 131 -16.12 1.89 -10.85
CA LYS A 131 -14.70 1.58 -10.66
C LYS A 131 -14.25 1.73 -9.20
N ALA A 132 -15.04 2.38 -8.35
CA ALA A 132 -14.87 2.37 -6.90
C ALA A 132 -15.38 1.04 -6.30
N ASN A 133 -14.89 -0.07 -6.85
CA ASN A 133 -15.29 -1.41 -6.49
C ASN A 133 -14.30 -2.08 -5.54
N LEU A 134 -14.76 -3.16 -4.91
CA LEU A 134 -14.02 -3.90 -3.91
C LEU A 134 -12.63 -4.32 -4.40
N GLN A 135 -12.51 -4.81 -5.64
CA GLN A 135 -11.23 -5.23 -6.21
C GLN A 135 -10.22 -4.07 -6.29
N ASN A 136 -10.63 -2.91 -6.81
CA ASN A 136 -9.74 -1.76 -6.91
C ASN A 136 -9.38 -1.22 -5.53
N THR A 137 -10.34 -1.23 -4.60
CA THR A 137 -10.13 -0.77 -3.22
C THR A 137 -9.14 -1.68 -2.47
N ILE A 138 -9.31 -3.01 -2.52
CA ILE A 138 -8.36 -3.95 -1.88
C ILE A 138 -6.95 -3.78 -2.44
N ASN A 139 -6.82 -3.67 -3.76
CA ASN A 139 -5.51 -3.46 -4.39
C ASN A 139 -4.87 -2.13 -3.99
N ALA A 140 -5.65 -1.04 -3.89
CA ALA A 140 -5.14 0.26 -3.47
C ALA A 140 -4.67 0.24 -2.01
N VAL A 141 -5.42 -0.37 -1.08
CA VAL A 141 -5.00 -0.48 0.32
C VAL A 141 -3.78 -1.41 0.47
N SER A 142 -3.74 -2.50 -0.28
CA SER A 142 -2.59 -3.41 -0.35
C SER A 142 -1.34 -2.68 -0.88
N ALA A 143 -1.51 -1.86 -1.94
CA ALA A 143 -0.44 -1.05 -2.50
C ALA A 143 0.11 -0.03 -1.49
N LEU A 144 -0.79 0.57 -0.71
CA LEU A 144 -0.43 1.53 0.34
C LEU A 144 0.39 0.87 1.44
N LEU A 145 0.02 -0.33 1.90
CA LEU A 145 0.80 -1.07 2.90
C LEU A 145 2.26 -1.24 2.44
N ILE A 146 2.46 -1.69 1.20
CA ILE A 146 3.80 -1.87 0.62
C ILE A 146 4.56 -0.53 0.58
N ALA A 147 3.92 0.52 0.04
CA ALA A 147 4.53 1.85 -0.07
C ALA A 147 4.98 2.39 1.30
N VAL A 148 4.12 2.28 2.31
CA VAL A 148 4.38 2.78 3.67
C VAL A 148 5.50 2.00 4.34
N VAL A 149 5.50 0.66 4.26
CA VAL A 149 6.56 -0.16 4.86
C VAL A 149 7.91 0.11 4.20
N TYR A 150 7.96 0.24 2.88
CA TYR A 150 9.19 0.61 2.18
C TYR A 150 9.65 2.01 2.57
N TYR A 151 8.75 3.00 2.60
CA TYR A 151 9.07 4.34 3.06
C TYR A 151 9.74 4.33 4.44
N TYR A 152 9.14 3.68 5.44
CA TYR A 152 9.73 3.64 6.79
C TYR A 152 11.01 2.83 6.86
N LYS A 153 11.18 1.76 6.06
CA LYS A 153 12.47 1.06 5.97
C LYS A 153 13.59 2.02 5.57
N TYR A 154 13.37 2.84 4.54
CA TYR A 154 14.39 3.78 4.07
C TYR A 154 14.52 5.00 4.99
N ALA A 155 13.43 5.51 5.57
CA ALA A 155 13.48 6.61 6.53
C ALA A 155 14.27 6.20 7.80
N PHE A 156 13.98 5.02 8.36
CA PHE A 156 14.72 4.48 9.50
C PHE A 156 16.17 4.18 9.15
N ALA A 157 16.46 3.69 7.95
CA ALA A 157 17.83 3.47 7.52
C ALA A 157 18.62 4.79 7.40
N ALA A 158 17.99 5.84 6.88
CA ALA A 158 18.57 7.18 6.80
C ALA A 158 18.86 7.76 8.20
N GLU A 159 17.91 7.67 9.14
CA GLU A 159 18.12 8.12 10.53
C GLU A 159 19.22 7.34 11.25
N ARG A 160 19.31 6.03 10.98
CA ARG A 160 20.28 5.15 11.62
C ARG A 160 21.68 5.23 11.00
N GLY A 161 21.81 5.78 9.79
CA GLY A 161 23.04 5.75 9.00
C GLY A 161 23.47 4.35 8.55
N ARG A 162 22.56 3.37 8.55
CA ARG A 162 22.79 2.00 8.08
C ARG A 162 21.47 1.31 7.74
N ASP A 163 21.55 0.22 6.97
CA ASP A 163 20.37 -0.55 6.59
C ASP A 163 19.54 -1.04 7.81
N VAL A 164 18.23 -1.08 7.61
CA VAL A 164 17.23 -1.58 8.56
C VAL A 164 16.43 -2.68 7.88
N SER A 165 16.37 -3.86 8.48
CA SER A 165 15.61 -4.98 7.92
C SER A 165 14.10 -4.68 7.91
N PHE A 166 13.34 -5.26 6.99
CA PHE A 166 11.87 -5.15 7.01
C PHE A 166 11.27 -5.61 8.34
N ARG A 167 11.87 -6.65 8.95
CA ARG A 167 11.46 -7.16 10.26
C ARG A 167 11.65 -6.14 11.38
N ASP A 168 12.74 -5.38 11.34
CA ASP A 168 12.93 -4.28 12.28
C ASP A 168 11.98 -3.12 11.98
N THR A 169 11.73 -2.82 10.70
CA THR A 169 10.79 -1.78 10.29
C THR A 169 9.38 -2.05 10.81
N THR A 170 8.80 -3.22 10.55
CA THR A 170 7.45 -3.58 10.99
C THR A 170 7.34 -3.62 12.52
N ARG A 171 8.38 -4.12 13.22
CA ARG A 171 8.46 -4.06 14.68
C ARG A 171 8.38 -2.62 15.19
N GLN A 172 9.09 -1.70 14.54
CA GLN A 172 9.10 -0.28 14.92
C GLN A 172 7.78 0.41 14.58
N LEU A 173 7.09 -0.03 13.53
CA LEU A 173 5.73 0.42 13.24
C LEU A 173 4.69 -0.14 14.21
N GLU A 174 5.10 -0.98 15.18
CA GLU A 174 4.18 -1.62 16.11
C GLU A 174 3.06 -2.34 15.36
N SER A 175 3.38 -2.95 14.21
CA SER A 175 2.40 -3.75 13.46
C SER A 175 1.97 -4.91 14.34
N SER A 176 0.83 -4.75 15.01
CA SER A 176 0.31 -5.73 15.94
C SER A 176 -0.29 -6.92 15.18
N LEU A 177 -0.64 -7.97 15.90
CA LEU A 177 -1.30 -9.15 15.35
C LEU A 177 -2.73 -8.83 14.83
N ASP A 178 -3.27 -7.63 15.09
CA ASP A 178 -4.65 -7.24 14.78
C ASP A 178 -4.83 -6.59 13.39
N THR A 179 -3.73 -6.34 12.69
CA THR A 179 -3.71 -5.83 11.31
C THR A 179 -4.53 -6.76 10.41
N PHE A 180 -5.28 -6.21 9.46
CA PHE A 180 -6.11 -7.02 8.57
C PHE A 180 -5.30 -7.59 7.39
N MET A 181 -4.27 -6.85 6.96
CA MET A 181 -3.42 -7.14 5.82
C MET A 181 -1.95 -7.31 6.23
N PHE A 182 -1.23 -8.22 5.56
CA PHE A 182 0.14 -8.53 5.94
C PHE A 182 1.05 -8.71 4.73
N LEU A 183 2.31 -8.30 4.86
CA LEU A 183 3.36 -8.64 3.90
C LEU A 183 3.88 -10.06 4.14
N GLN A 184 5.02 -10.39 3.52
CA GLN A 184 5.70 -11.66 3.67
C GLN A 184 5.97 -11.99 5.15
N ALA A 185 5.81 -13.26 5.54
CA ALA A 185 5.83 -13.67 6.95
C ALA A 185 7.17 -13.37 7.64
N ASP A 186 8.28 -13.44 6.90
CA ASP A 186 9.63 -13.15 7.37
C ASP A 186 9.85 -11.66 7.73
N TYR A 187 8.93 -10.78 7.32
CA TYR A 187 8.90 -9.37 7.71
C TYR A 187 8.38 -9.18 9.13
N TYR A 188 8.01 -10.22 9.88
CA TYR A 188 7.45 -10.09 11.23
C TYR A 188 8.17 -11.03 12.23
N TYR A 189 8.38 -10.57 13.48
CA TYR A 189 9.09 -11.37 14.51
C TYR A 189 8.25 -12.51 15.10
N GLN A 190 6.91 -12.48 15.02
CA GLN A 190 6.02 -13.39 15.74
C GLN A 190 4.99 -14.11 14.87
N ARG A 191 5.21 -14.22 13.55
CA ARG A 191 4.37 -15.07 12.69
C ARG A 191 5.10 -16.36 12.35
N LEU A 192 4.89 -17.38 13.19
CA LEU A 192 4.95 -18.76 12.72
C LEU A 192 3.73 -18.95 11.81
N ILE A 193 3.99 -19.30 10.55
CA ILE A 193 2.96 -19.68 9.57
C ILE A 193 2.15 -20.78 10.23
N MET A 194 0.86 -20.54 10.44
CA MET A 194 -0.12 -21.56 10.83
C MET A 194 -1.04 -21.80 9.66
#